data_AF-A0A7X0HKP5-F1
#
_entry.id   AF-A0A7X0HKP5-F1
#
_cell.length_a   1.000
_cell.length_b   1.000
_cell.length_c   1.000
_cell.angle_alpha   90.00
_cell.angle_beta   90.00
_cell.angle_gamma   90.00
#
_symmetry.space_group_name_H-M   'P 1'
#
loop_
_entity.id
_entity.type
_entity.pdbx_description
1 polymer ?
#
loop_
_entity_poly.entity_id
_entity_poly.type
_entity_poly.pdbx_seq_one_letter_code
_entity_poly.pdbx_strand_id
1 'polypeptide(L)'
;MRGIVYVLRKGVGWRDVPAELVGCSGVTAWRRLRDWTEAGVWPRLHGVLLAELRKEGLLEMDDASIDGSHVRALKRGLTPDLRRSTGPGPAASTT
;
A
#
# COMPACT_ATOMS: atom_id res chain seq x y z
N MET A 1 2.01 12.46 16.01
CA MET A 1 1.48 11.61 14.90
C MET A 1 2.61 10.97 14.08
N ARG A 2 3.71 10.55 14.70
CA ARG A 2 4.84 9.91 13.99
C ARG A 2 4.67 8.41 13.83
N GLY A 3 3.80 7.78 14.63
CA GLY A 3 3.64 6.32 14.66
C GLY A 3 3.20 5.70 13.34
N ILE A 4 2.23 6.29 12.63
CA ILE A 4 1.76 5.77 11.33
C ILE A 4 2.91 5.80 10.31
N VAL A 5 3.59 6.94 10.18
CA VAL A 5 4.74 7.10 9.27
C VAL A 5 5.90 6.19 9.67
N TYR A 6 6.14 5.99 10.96
CA TYR A 6 7.18 5.10 11.47
C TYR A 6 6.95 3.65 11.02
N VAL A 7 5.72 3.14 11.18
CA VAL A 7 5.34 1.80 10.72
C VAL A 7 5.52 1.67 9.21
N LEU A 8 5.06 2.66 8.43
CA LEU A 8 5.20 2.64 6.97
C LEU A 8 6.66 2.66 6.52
N ARG A 9 7.53 3.40 7.22
CA ARG A 9 8.96 3.53 6.86
C ARG A 9 9.80 2.36 7.32
N LYS A 10 9.46 1.73 8.45
CA LYS A 10 10.28 0.70 9.10
C LYS A 10 9.72 -0.72 8.97
N GLY A 11 8.48 -0.89 8.53
CA GLY A 11 7.85 -2.19 8.35
C GLY A 11 7.65 -2.97 9.67
N VAL A 12 7.60 -2.26 10.81
CA VAL A 12 7.46 -2.91 12.13
C VAL A 12 6.00 -3.12 12.51
N GLY A 13 5.73 -4.10 13.37
CA GLY A 13 4.42 -4.29 13.95
C GLY A 13 4.02 -3.12 14.85
N TRP A 14 2.71 -2.86 14.99
CA TRP A 14 2.20 -1.78 15.86
C TRP A 14 2.63 -1.93 17.33
N ARG A 15 2.90 -3.15 17.80
CA ARG A 15 3.39 -3.40 19.17
C ARG A 15 4.86 -3.03 19.34
N ASP A 16 5.62 -3.02 18.26
CA ASP A 16 7.07 -2.80 18.26
C ASP A 16 7.43 -1.33 17.98
N VAL A 17 6.42 -0.45 17.91
CA VAL A 17 6.63 0.98 17.72
C VAL A 17 7.14 1.60 19.03
N PRO A 18 8.34 2.23 19.04
CA PRO A 18 8.91 2.84 20.24
C PRO A 18 8.13 4.10 20.62
N ALA A 19 7.31 4.01 21.67
CA ALA A 19 6.38 5.07 22.07
C ALA A 19 7.07 6.39 22.41
N GLU A 20 8.23 6.33 23.06
CA GLU A 20 9.04 7.50 23.43
C GLU A 20 9.53 8.28 22.21
N LEU A 21 9.85 7.58 21.11
CA LEU A 21 10.33 8.20 19.88
C LEU A 21 9.20 8.83 19.06
N VAL A 22 8.03 8.17 19.02
CA VAL A 22 6.92 8.60 18.16
C VAL A 22 5.87 9.45 18.89
N GLY A 23 5.96 9.51 20.22
CA GLY A 23 5.09 10.27 21.12
C GLY A 23 3.76 9.60 21.47
N CYS A 24 3.56 8.33 21.10
CA CYS A 24 2.39 7.53 21.47
C CYS A 24 2.62 6.02 21.25
N SER A 25 1.81 5.16 21.86
CA SER A 25 1.84 3.74 21.54
C SER A 25 1.46 3.48 20.08
N GLY A 26 2.00 2.43 19.46
CA GLY A 26 1.59 2.07 18.10
C GLY A 26 0.11 1.64 18.01
N VAL A 27 -0.49 1.12 19.09
CA VAL A 27 -1.94 0.85 19.14
C VAL A 27 -2.75 2.15 19.04
N THR A 28 -2.31 3.22 19.71
CA THR A 28 -2.93 4.55 19.58
C THR A 28 -2.80 5.08 18.15
N ALA A 29 -1.63 4.91 17.53
CA ALA A 29 -1.41 5.29 16.14
C ALA A 29 -2.30 4.50 15.16
N TRP A 30 -2.50 3.19 15.39
CA TRP A 30 -3.39 2.36 14.60
C TRP A 30 -4.85 2.78 14.69
N ARG A 31 -5.35 3.07 15.91
CA ARG A 31 -6.73 3.58 16.07
C ARG A 31 -6.92 4.87 15.28
N ARG A 32 -5.93 5.78 15.35
CA ARG A 32 -5.96 7.02 14.58
C ARG A 32 -5.93 6.78 13.08
N LEU A 33 -5.11 5.83 12.60
CA LEU A 33 -5.09 5.42 11.20
C LEU A 33 -6.48 4.96 10.74
N ARG A 34 -7.14 4.09 11.53
CA ARG A 34 -8.50 3.63 11.25
C ARG A 34 -9.49 4.78 11.19
N ASP A 35 -9.53 5.64 12.21
CA ASP A 35 -10.47 6.75 12.28
C ASP A 35 -10.26 7.74 11.10
N TRP A 36 -9.02 7.94 10.65
CA TRP A 36 -8.69 8.73 9.47
C TRP A 36 -9.12 8.10 8.15
N THR A 37 -8.99 6.78 8.06
CA THR A 37 -9.48 6.03 6.91
C THR A 37 -11.00 6.15 6.81
N GLU A 38 -11.72 5.97 7.91
CA GLU A 38 -13.18 6.14 7.97
C GLU A 38 -13.62 7.58 7.64
N ALA A 39 -12.87 8.58 8.10
CA ALA A 39 -13.13 9.98 7.78
C ALA A 39 -12.69 10.40 6.35
N GLY A 40 -12.12 9.50 5.55
CA GLY A 40 -11.68 9.80 4.19
C GLY A 40 -10.51 10.79 4.10
N VAL A 41 -9.63 10.80 5.11
CA VAL A 41 -8.46 11.70 5.16
C VAL A 41 -7.44 11.35 4.07
N TRP A 42 -7.20 10.07 3.81
CA TRP A 42 -6.15 9.63 2.88
C TRP A 42 -6.35 10.11 1.44
N PRO A 43 -7.54 9.96 0.81
CA PRO A 43 -7.75 10.48 -0.54
C PRO A 43 -7.57 12.00 -0.63
N ARG A 44 -8.00 12.75 0.40
CA ARG A 44 -7.85 14.21 0.46
C ARG A 44 -6.39 14.62 0.57
N LEU A 45 -5.66 14.00 1.50
CA LEU A 45 -4.24 14.24 1.71
C LEU A 45 -3.43 13.91 0.44
N HIS A 46 -3.75 12.80 -0.21
CA HIS A 46 -3.13 12.41 -1.48
C HIS A 46 -3.35 13.44 -2.58
N GLY A 47 -4.59 13.95 -2.72
CA GLY A 47 -4.90 15.00 -3.69
C GLY A 47 -4.12 16.29 -3.44
N VAL A 48 -4.03 16.74 -2.18
CA VAL A 48 -3.26 17.93 -1.81
C VAL A 48 -1.76 17.73 -2.12
N LEU A 49 -1.20 16.59 -1.72
CA LEU A 49 0.21 16.29 -1.99
C LEU A 49 0.52 16.27 -3.49
N LEU A 50 -0.33 15.64 -4.30
CA LEU A 50 -0.16 15.64 -5.75
C LEU A 50 -0.26 17.04 -6.36
N ALA A 51 -1.15 17.89 -5.85
CA ALA A 51 -1.29 19.27 -6.32
C ALA A 51 -0.01 20.08 -6.07
N GLU A 52 0.56 19.97 -4.85
CA GLU A 52 1.82 20.64 -4.52
C GLU A 52 3.00 20.09 -5.34
N LEU A 53 3.12 18.77 -5.49
CA LEU A 53 4.20 18.18 -6.31
C LEU A 53 4.12 18.59 -7.78
N ARG A 54 2.91 18.69 -8.34
CA ARG A 54 2.70 19.19 -9.71
C ARG A 54 3.10 20.66 -9.83
N LYS A 55 2.73 21.48 -8.85
CA LYS A 55 3.05 22.91 -8.82
C LYS A 55 4.57 23.15 -8.79
N GLU A 56 5.30 22.35 -8.02
CA GLU A 56 6.76 22.44 -7.91
C GLU A 56 7.51 21.71 -9.05
N GLY A 57 6.79 21.08 -10.00
CA GLY A 57 7.41 20.33 -11.10
C GLY A 57 8.18 19.09 -10.65
N LEU A 58 7.87 18.56 -9.46
CA LEU A 58 8.54 17.39 -8.86
C LEU A 58 7.87 16.06 -9.20
N LEU A 59 6.86 16.08 -10.06
CA LEU A 59 6.12 14.90 -10.49
C LEU A 59 6.45 14.61 -11.96
N GLU A 60 7.37 13.68 -12.19
CA GLU A 60 7.62 13.13 -13.52
C GLU A 60 6.37 12.35 -13.97
N MET A 61 5.85 12.68 -15.15
CA MET A 61 4.59 12.13 -15.67
C MET A 61 4.76 11.29 -16.94
N ASP A 62 6.00 11.09 -17.40
CA ASP A 62 6.29 10.37 -18.63
C ASP A 62 6.05 8.85 -18.46
N ASP A 63 6.16 8.34 -17.23
CA ASP A 63 5.95 6.95 -16.89
C ASP A 63 4.76 6.76 -15.94
N ALA A 64 3.97 5.70 -16.20
CA ALA A 64 2.89 5.29 -15.32
C ALA A 64 3.09 3.83 -14.88
N SER A 65 3.17 3.61 -13.56
CA SER A 65 3.17 2.28 -12.97
C SER A 65 1.78 1.91 -12.48
N ILE A 66 1.28 0.74 -12.88
CA ILE A 66 0.01 0.18 -12.41
C ILE A 66 0.33 -0.94 -11.43
N ASP A 67 -0.12 -0.80 -10.18
CA ASP A 67 -0.06 -1.85 -9.17
C ASP A 67 -1.45 -2.42 -8.88
N GLY A 68 -1.50 -3.70 -8.50
CA GLY A 68 -2.73 -4.43 -8.24
C GLY A 68 -2.57 -5.38 -7.06
N SER A 69 -3.49 -5.30 -6.10
CA SER A 69 -3.54 -6.24 -4.98
C SER A 69 -4.48 -7.42 -5.28
N HIS A 70 -3.98 -8.65 -5.17
CA HIS A 70 -4.81 -9.85 -5.27
C HIS A 70 -5.36 -10.20 -3.89
N VAL A 71 -6.65 -9.90 -3.65
CA VAL A 71 -7.33 -10.31 -2.42
C VAL A 71 -8.06 -11.62 -2.66
N ARG A 72 -7.85 -12.61 -1.79
CA ARG A 72 -8.60 -13.88 -1.88
C ARG A 72 -10.07 -13.63 -1.59
N ALA A 73 -10.94 -14.24 -2.40
CA ALA A 73 -12.36 -14.31 -2.09
C ALA A 73 -12.55 -15.01 -0.74
N LEU A 74 -13.24 -14.35 0.21
CA LEU A 74 -13.51 -14.90 1.55
C LEU A 74 -14.45 -16.11 1.51
N LYS A 75 -15.26 -16.26 0.44
CA LYS A 75 -16.24 -17.34 0.27
C LYS A 75 -15.85 -18.16 -0.96
N ARG A 76 -15.48 -19.43 -0.76
CA ARG A 76 -15.04 -20.34 -1.84
C ARG A 76 -16.24 -20.82 -2.66
N GLY A 77 -16.11 -20.85 -3.99
CA GLY A 77 -16.85 -21.82 -4.81
C GLY A 77 -16.25 -23.21 -4.62
N LEU A 78 -17.01 -24.30 -4.82
CA LEU A 78 -16.50 -25.66 -4.63
C LEU A 78 -15.30 -26.00 -5.53
N THR A 79 -15.16 -25.29 -6.65
CA THR A 79 -14.16 -25.55 -7.67
C THR A 79 -13.14 -24.41 -7.72
N PRO A 80 -11.84 -24.65 -7.49
CA PRO A 80 -10.82 -23.66 -7.81
C PRO A 80 -10.69 -23.53 -9.34
N ASP A 81 -10.74 -22.30 -9.86
CA ASP A 81 -10.40 -22.05 -11.27
C ASP A 81 -8.95 -22.47 -11.55
N LEU A 82 -8.76 -23.15 -12.67
CA LEU A 82 -7.43 -23.45 -13.19
C LEU A 82 -6.70 -22.13 -13.47
N ARG A 83 -5.61 -21.91 -12.73
CA ARG A 83 -4.73 -20.76 -12.92
C ARG A 83 -4.12 -20.86 -14.32
N ARG A 84 -4.56 -20.01 -15.26
CA ARG A 84 -3.91 -19.90 -16.57
C ARG A 84 -2.47 -19.47 -16.33
N SER A 85 -1.52 -20.31 -16.71
CA SER A 85 -0.10 -19.95 -16.70
C SER A 85 0.10 -18.77 -17.65
N THR A 86 0.64 -17.67 -17.14
CA THR A 86 1.11 -16.52 -17.93
C THR A 86 2.63 -16.56 -18.11
N GLY A 87 3.29 -17.64 -17.68
CA GLY A 87 4.71 -17.84 -17.93
C GLY A 87 5.00 -18.03 -19.42
N PRO A 88 6.11 -17.49 -19.96
CA PRO A 88 6.56 -17.81 -21.30
C PRO A 88 6.69 -19.33 -21.47
N GLY A 89 6.13 -19.87 -22.57
CA GLY A 89 6.35 -21.26 -22.94
C GLY A 89 7.83 -21.50 -23.30
N PRO A 90 8.35 -22.73 -23.17
CA PRO A 90 9.70 -23.06 -23.61
C PRO A 90 9.91 -22.70 -25.09
N ALA A 91 11.02 -22.02 -25.40
CA ALA A 91 11.39 -21.74 -26.78
C ALA A 91 11.76 -23.04 -27.50
N ALA A 92 11.34 -23.18 -28.77
CA ALA A 92 11.69 -24.32 -29.59
C ALA A 92 13.20 -24.34 -29.85
N SER A 93 13.86 -25.46 -29.52
CA SER A 93 15.27 -25.67 -29.87
C SER A 93 15.41 -25.73 -31.39
N THR A 94 16.24 -24.85 -31.95
CA THR A 94 16.71 -24.95 -33.34
C THR A 94 17.99 -25.79 -33.35
N THR A 95 17.99 -26.84 -34.18
CA THR A 95 19.15 -27.72 -34.45
C THR A 95 20.15 -27.04 -35.37
#